data_AF-A0A349A4N2-F1
#
_entry.id   AF-A0A349A4N2-F1
#
_cell.length_a   1.000
_cell.length_b   1.000
_cell.length_c   1.000
_cell.angle_alpha   90.00
_cell.angle_beta   90.00
_cell.angle_gamma   90.00
#
_symmetry.space_group_name_H-M   'P 1'
#
loop_
_entity.id
_entity.type
_entity.pdbx_description
1 polymer ?
#
loop_
_entity_poly.entity_id
_entity_poly.type
_entity_poly.pdbx_seq_one_letter_code
_entity_poly.pdbx_strand_id
1 'polypeptide(L)'
;MKTKTVCLSLLFLLITAFELTPFPSFAQDGAEQRRRVRGDAAQRMVDEATRAVDQANRDRRRIRPNVAPDRAAQQTDPGRYGGDDINPAQTSDDPIYGYTRENPVKLGGESGSGAAYSHVYLKQLRDKNRRPFKYYRVGNVGAGPDGHITDQYKLTDSDGSEFTLFIDMYHPEKNPLDCLAPKGMFMAP
;
A
#
# COMPACT_ATOMS: atom_id res chain seq x y z
N MET A 1 0.70 -1.25 -82.95
CA MET A 1 0.83 -2.52 -83.71
C MET A 1 0.50 -3.69 -82.75
N LYS A 2 -0.25 -4.74 -83.14
CA LYS A 2 0.24 -6.04 -83.71
C LYS A 2 1.48 -6.59 -82.94
N THR A 3 1.53 -7.83 -82.43
CA THR A 3 0.78 -9.05 -82.80
C THR A 3 0.73 -10.16 -81.71
N LYS A 4 -0.29 -11.04 -81.82
CA LYS A 4 -0.46 -12.49 -81.47
C LYS A 4 0.71 -13.25 -80.75
N THR A 5 0.53 -14.11 -79.72
CA THR A 5 -0.33 -15.34 -79.52
C THR A 5 0.26 -16.63 -80.15
N VAL A 6 -0.04 -17.83 -79.58
CA VAL A 6 0.38 -19.21 -80.00
C VAL A 6 1.80 -19.57 -79.48
N CYS A 7 2.17 -20.74 -78.91
CA CYS A 7 1.61 -22.11 -78.67
C CYS A 7 2.23 -22.71 -77.35
N LEU A 8 2.02 -23.93 -76.80
CA LEU A 8 1.17 -25.13 -77.05
C LEU A 8 0.88 -25.84 -75.69
N SER A 9 0.92 -27.20 -75.59
CA SER A 9 0.48 -28.04 -74.45
C SER A 9 1.27 -29.36 -74.30
N LEU A 10 1.34 -29.88 -73.06
CA LEU A 10 1.26 -31.31 -72.64
C LEU A 10 2.31 -32.39 -73.03
N LEU A 11 2.30 -33.46 -72.20
CA LEU A 11 2.69 -34.87 -72.43
C LEU A 11 4.13 -35.33 -72.07
N PHE A 12 4.25 -36.63 -71.76
CA PHE A 12 5.41 -37.40 -71.22
C PHE A 12 5.85 -36.95 -69.80
N LEU A 13 5.64 -37.69 -68.70
CA LEU A 13 5.29 -39.10 -68.46
C LEU A 13 6.35 -40.14 -68.89
N LEU A 14 6.69 -41.06 -67.96
CA LEU A 14 7.58 -42.24 -68.08
C LEU A 14 9.10 -41.97 -68.25
N ILE A 15 9.79 -41.74 -67.12
CA ILE A 15 11.11 -42.37 -66.88
C ILE A 15 11.09 -43.06 -65.50
N THR A 16 11.09 -44.39 -65.56
CA THR A 16 11.52 -45.44 -64.61
C THR A 16 11.67 -45.16 -63.11
N ALA A 17 11.19 -46.12 -62.32
CA ALA A 17 11.42 -46.26 -60.89
C ALA A 17 12.90 -46.29 -60.47
N PHE A 18 13.20 -45.74 -59.29
CA PHE A 18 14.35 -46.13 -58.46
C PHE A 18 13.90 -46.27 -56.99
N GLU A 19 14.65 -47.05 -56.22
CA GLU A 19 14.19 -47.87 -55.10
C GLU A 19 13.61 -47.16 -53.87
N LEU A 20 12.66 -47.85 -53.21
CA LEU A 20 12.17 -47.53 -51.87
C LEU A 20 13.16 -48.03 -50.79
N THR A 21 14.08 -47.18 -50.34
CA THR A 21 14.66 -47.29 -48.99
C THR A 21 14.75 -45.93 -48.29
N PRO A 22 13.86 -45.60 -47.34
CA PRO A 22 14.07 -44.44 -46.47
C PRO A 22 15.21 -44.76 -45.49
N PHE A 23 16.33 -44.04 -45.59
CA PHE A 23 17.40 -44.10 -44.60
C PHE A 23 16.87 -43.74 -43.19
N PRO A 24 17.31 -44.42 -42.12
CA PRO A 24 16.95 -44.05 -40.75
C PRO A 24 17.50 -42.65 -40.43
N SER A 25 16.60 -41.72 -40.09
CA SER A 25 16.92 -40.31 -39.83
C SER A 25 17.56 -40.11 -38.44
N PHE A 26 18.84 -40.44 -38.31
CA PHE A 26 19.64 -40.24 -37.09
C PHE A 26 19.77 -38.76 -36.64
N ALA A 27 19.19 -37.80 -37.37
CA ALA A 27 19.29 -36.38 -37.09
C ALA A 27 18.29 -35.86 -36.03
N GLN A 28 17.16 -36.55 -35.79
CA GLN A 28 16.09 -36.01 -34.93
C GLN A 28 16.33 -36.20 -33.42
N ASP A 29 16.82 -37.38 -33.00
CA ASP A 29 17.07 -37.69 -31.58
C ASP A 29 18.01 -36.66 -30.92
N GLY A 30 19.08 -36.28 -31.62
CA GLY A 30 20.12 -35.39 -31.06
C GLY A 30 19.61 -33.99 -30.67
N ALA A 31 18.52 -33.51 -31.29
CA ALA A 31 17.91 -32.23 -30.95
C ALA A 31 16.96 -32.35 -29.75
N GLU A 32 16.18 -33.44 -29.66
CA GLU A 32 15.23 -33.63 -28.57
C GLU A 32 15.94 -34.06 -27.28
N GLN A 33 16.94 -34.92 -27.36
CA GLN A 33 17.84 -35.28 -26.25
C GLN A 33 18.42 -34.03 -25.58
N ARG A 34 18.88 -33.05 -26.38
CA ARG A 34 19.43 -31.77 -25.89
C ARG A 34 18.36 -30.86 -25.29
N ARG A 35 17.11 -30.88 -25.79
CA ARG A 35 16.00 -30.13 -25.18
C ARG A 35 15.61 -30.72 -23.82
N ARG A 36 15.47 -32.05 -23.72
CA ARG A 36 15.15 -32.76 -22.46
C ARG A 36 16.20 -32.47 -21.39
N VAL A 37 17.49 -32.73 -21.68
CA VAL A 37 18.60 -32.45 -20.75
C VAL A 37 18.67 -30.98 -20.31
N ARG A 38 18.37 -30.01 -21.19
CA ARG A 38 18.36 -28.58 -20.83
C ARG A 38 17.14 -28.19 -19.99
N GLY A 39 15.99 -28.83 -20.21
CA GLY A 39 14.81 -28.72 -19.36
C GLY A 39 15.06 -29.31 -17.97
N ASP A 40 15.61 -30.52 -17.89
CA ASP A 40 15.97 -31.20 -16.64
C ASP A 40 16.97 -30.37 -15.82
N ALA A 41 17.96 -29.76 -16.48
CA ALA A 41 18.92 -28.88 -15.83
C ALA A 41 18.26 -27.61 -15.26
N ALA A 42 17.38 -26.96 -16.04
CA ALA A 42 16.64 -25.79 -15.57
C ALA A 42 15.69 -26.14 -14.40
N GLN A 43 14.99 -27.28 -14.47
CA GLN A 43 14.11 -27.73 -13.40
C GLN A 43 14.89 -28.02 -12.11
N ARG A 44 16.06 -28.68 -12.21
CA ARG A 44 16.95 -28.90 -11.05
C ARG A 44 17.38 -27.59 -10.39
N MET A 45 17.68 -26.55 -11.16
CA MET A 45 18.01 -25.23 -10.61
C MET A 45 16.83 -24.56 -9.89
N VAL A 46 15.60 -24.75 -10.38
CA VAL A 46 14.37 -24.26 -9.71
C VAL A 46 14.11 -25.04 -8.42
N ASP A 47 14.23 -26.36 -8.45
CA ASP A 47 14.09 -27.22 -7.27
C ASP A 47 15.14 -26.92 -6.20
N GLU A 48 16.40 -26.66 -6.61
CA GLU A 48 17.51 -26.28 -5.73
C GLU A 48 17.29 -24.89 -5.12
N ALA A 49 16.91 -23.89 -5.92
CA ALA A 49 16.57 -22.56 -5.42
C ALA A 49 15.39 -22.59 -4.43
N THR A 50 14.39 -23.43 -4.70
CA THR A 50 13.24 -23.64 -3.79
C THR A 50 13.69 -24.24 -2.46
N ARG A 51 14.52 -25.29 -2.49
CA ARG A 51 15.11 -25.90 -1.28
C ARG A 51 15.99 -24.92 -0.51
N ALA A 52 16.74 -24.05 -1.19
CA ALA A 52 17.56 -23.02 -0.55
C ALA A 52 16.70 -21.96 0.17
N VAL A 53 15.58 -21.52 -0.44
CA VAL A 53 14.60 -20.62 0.20
C VAL A 53 13.94 -21.28 1.40
N ASP A 54 13.50 -22.53 1.29
CA ASP A 54 12.92 -23.28 2.41
C ASP A 54 13.93 -23.49 3.55
N GLN A 55 15.20 -23.75 3.22
CA GLN A 55 16.26 -23.88 4.22
C GLN A 55 16.52 -22.56 4.94
N ALA A 56 16.70 -21.46 4.20
CA ALA A 56 16.85 -20.12 4.78
C ALA A 56 15.62 -19.71 5.64
N ASN A 57 14.41 -20.12 5.27
CA ASN A 57 13.21 -19.91 6.06
C ASN A 57 13.16 -20.77 7.33
N ARG A 58 13.64 -22.02 7.30
CA ARG A 58 13.80 -22.85 8.50
C ARG A 58 14.87 -22.30 9.45
N ASP A 59 15.99 -21.83 8.91
CA ASP A 59 17.08 -21.29 9.74
C ASP A 59 16.72 -19.92 10.34
N ARG A 60 16.00 -19.06 9.61
CA ARG A 60 15.35 -17.85 10.17
C ARG A 60 14.39 -18.16 11.32
N ARG A 61 13.68 -19.31 11.29
CA ARG A 61 12.82 -19.77 12.40
C ARG A 61 13.60 -20.38 13.57
N ARG A 62 14.83 -20.86 13.36
CA ARG A 62 15.73 -21.35 14.43
C ARG A 62 16.52 -20.21 15.11
N ILE A 63 16.92 -19.20 14.35
CA ILE A 63 17.77 -18.09 14.83
C ILE A 63 16.95 -17.02 15.56
N ARG A 64 15.64 -16.89 15.28
CA ARG A 64 14.74 -16.22 16.22
C ARG A 64 14.64 -17.08 17.48
N PRO A 65 15.13 -16.64 18.65
CA PRO A 65 14.79 -17.33 19.89
C PRO A 65 13.27 -17.33 20.03
N ASN A 66 12.69 -18.40 20.59
CA ASN A 66 11.28 -18.44 20.89
C ASN A 66 10.98 -17.64 22.17
N VAL A 67 11.33 -16.35 22.12
CA VAL A 67 10.70 -15.30 22.91
C VAL A 67 9.23 -15.37 22.51
N ALA A 68 8.44 -16.07 23.32
CA ALA A 68 7.00 -15.85 23.35
C ALA A 68 6.80 -14.33 23.45
N PRO A 69 5.84 -13.73 22.73
CA PRO A 69 5.63 -12.30 22.81
C PRO A 69 5.34 -11.94 24.26
N ASP A 70 6.34 -11.35 24.94
CA ASP A 70 6.20 -10.97 26.33
C ASP A 70 4.98 -10.06 26.45
N ARG A 71 4.25 -10.22 27.54
CA ARG A 71 2.95 -9.56 27.83
C ARG A 71 3.12 -8.07 28.17
N ALA A 72 3.89 -7.42 27.31
CA ALA A 72 4.47 -6.08 27.35
C ALA A 72 4.50 -5.46 25.93
N ALA A 73 4.31 -6.25 24.87
CA ALA A 73 3.57 -5.77 23.71
C ALA A 73 2.18 -5.38 24.21
N GLN A 74 2.01 -4.11 24.57
CA GLN A 74 0.76 -3.55 25.05
C GLN A 74 -0.27 -3.60 23.92
N GLN A 75 -1.01 -4.70 23.90
CA GLN A 75 -2.34 -4.73 23.33
C GLN A 75 -3.19 -3.77 24.19
N THR A 76 -3.11 -2.48 23.85
CA THR A 76 -3.94 -1.43 24.41
C THR A 76 -5.36 -1.70 23.96
N ASP A 77 -6.03 -2.55 24.75
CA ASP A 77 -7.47 -2.68 24.77
C ASP A 77 -8.06 -1.27 24.67
N PRO A 78 -8.83 -0.94 23.61
CA PRO A 78 -9.38 0.40 23.42
C PRO A 78 -10.39 0.78 24.52
N GLY A 79 -10.83 -0.17 25.35
CA GLY A 79 -11.57 0.07 26.59
C GLY A 79 -10.72 0.39 27.83
N ARG A 80 -9.39 0.28 27.78
CA ARG A 80 -8.49 0.47 28.95
C ARG A 80 -8.02 1.92 29.16
N TYR A 81 -8.68 2.90 28.55
CA TYR A 81 -8.70 4.28 29.07
C TYR A 81 -9.70 4.36 30.24
N GLY A 82 -9.41 3.62 31.31
CA GLY A 82 -10.27 3.50 32.48
C GLY A 82 -9.85 4.49 33.58
N GLY A 83 -10.66 5.52 33.79
CA GLY A 83 -10.41 6.61 34.73
C GLY A 83 -10.21 7.94 34.00
N ASP A 84 -11.28 8.73 33.95
CA ASP A 84 -11.42 10.15 34.36
C ASP A 84 -10.34 11.22 34.06
N ASP A 85 -9.16 10.89 33.53
CA ASP A 85 -8.03 11.79 33.25
C ASP A 85 -8.29 12.66 32.00
N ILE A 86 -9.39 13.39 32.02
CA ILE A 86 -9.90 14.23 30.95
C ILE A 86 -9.67 15.67 31.37
N ASN A 87 -8.80 16.40 30.69
CA ASN A 87 -8.61 17.81 30.97
C ASN A 87 -9.50 18.68 30.05
N PRO A 88 -10.65 19.20 30.52
CA PRO A 88 -11.47 20.10 29.71
C PRO A 88 -10.76 21.42 29.38
N ALA A 89 -9.71 21.81 30.11
CA ALA A 89 -8.89 22.98 29.74
C ALA A 89 -8.01 22.74 28.48
N GLN A 90 -7.97 21.52 27.95
CA GLN A 90 -7.46 21.22 26.60
C GLN A 90 -8.55 21.28 25.52
N THR A 91 -9.71 21.88 25.79
CA THR A 91 -10.77 22.13 24.79
C THR A 91 -10.91 23.62 24.54
N SER A 92 -11.05 24.02 23.27
CA SER A 92 -11.25 25.42 22.92
C SER A 92 -12.70 25.86 23.17
N ASP A 93 -12.86 27.04 23.77
CA ASP A 93 -14.16 27.67 23.93
C ASP A 93 -14.68 28.36 22.66
N ASP A 94 -13.81 28.58 21.68
CA ASP A 94 -14.15 29.16 20.39
C ASP A 94 -15.03 28.19 19.56
N PRO A 95 -16.24 28.60 19.14
CA PRO A 95 -17.15 27.73 18.38
C PRO A 95 -16.74 27.48 16.92
N ILE A 96 -15.80 28.25 16.35
CA ILE A 96 -15.33 28.07 14.97
C ILE A 96 -13.92 27.45 14.87
N TYR A 97 -13.20 27.35 15.99
CA TYR A 97 -11.85 26.75 16.04
C TYR A 97 -11.87 25.29 15.60
N GLY A 98 -11.06 24.98 14.58
CA GLY A 98 -11.00 23.70 13.89
C GLY A 98 -12.19 23.41 12.96
N TYR A 99 -13.34 24.07 13.14
CA TYR A 99 -14.55 23.85 12.33
C TYR A 99 -14.63 24.71 11.06
N THR A 100 -13.73 25.68 10.89
CA THR A 100 -13.68 26.58 9.72
C THR A 100 -12.28 26.63 9.11
N ARG A 101 -12.19 26.90 7.80
CA ARG A 101 -10.90 27.14 7.12
C ARG A 101 -10.25 28.44 7.62
N GLU A 102 -11.07 29.36 8.09
CA GLU A 102 -10.71 30.69 8.60
C GLU A 102 -10.14 30.64 10.03
N ASN A 103 -10.41 29.57 10.79
CA ASN A 103 -9.79 29.29 12.09
C ASN A 103 -9.45 27.78 12.22
N PRO A 104 -8.45 27.28 11.46
CA PRO A 104 -8.10 25.86 11.44
C PRO A 104 -7.28 25.47 12.68
N VAL A 105 -7.18 24.17 12.95
CA VAL A 105 -6.22 23.64 13.93
C VAL A 105 -4.81 23.83 13.39
N LYS A 106 -4.04 24.76 13.95
CA LYS A 106 -2.64 25.04 13.58
C LYS A 106 -1.70 24.10 14.32
N LEU A 107 -1.02 23.21 13.59
CA LEU A 107 -0.11 22.20 14.11
C LEU A 107 1.08 21.92 13.18
N GLY A 108 2.06 21.18 13.66
CA GLY A 108 3.25 20.75 12.91
C GLY A 108 4.35 20.27 13.85
N GLY A 109 5.60 20.54 13.48
CA GLY A 109 6.79 20.25 14.28
C GLY A 109 8.07 20.39 13.45
N GLU A 110 9.20 20.54 14.12
CA GLU A 110 10.49 20.89 13.49
C GLU A 110 11.08 19.82 12.57
N SER A 111 10.63 18.56 12.66
CA SER A 111 11.40 17.38 12.20
C SER A 111 10.60 16.33 11.45
N GLY A 112 9.42 16.68 10.90
CA GLY A 112 8.50 15.72 10.31
C GLY A 112 7.62 16.26 9.18
N SER A 113 6.86 15.36 8.55
CA SER A 113 5.85 15.73 7.56
C SER A 113 4.57 16.20 8.26
N GLY A 114 3.99 17.32 7.83
CA GLY A 114 2.72 17.86 8.35
C GLY A 114 1.60 16.82 8.43
N ALA A 115 1.51 15.92 7.44
CA ALA A 115 0.52 14.85 7.42
C ALA A 115 0.67 13.89 8.62
N ALA A 116 1.90 13.60 9.05
CA ALA A 116 2.16 12.77 10.23
C ALA A 116 1.70 13.47 11.53
N TYR A 117 1.95 14.78 11.66
CA TYR A 117 1.49 15.56 12.82
C TYR A 117 -0.05 15.63 12.90
N SER A 118 -0.74 15.74 11.77
CA SER A 118 -2.21 15.64 11.74
C SER A 118 -2.73 14.31 12.29
N HIS A 119 -2.03 13.19 11.99
CA HIS A 119 -2.38 11.87 12.50
C HIS A 119 -2.07 11.69 13.99
N VAL A 120 -1.13 12.45 14.56
CA VAL A 120 -0.89 12.48 16.02
C VAL A 120 -2.08 13.16 16.70
N TYR A 121 -2.40 14.40 16.28
CA TYR A 121 -3.52 15.17 16.83
C TYR A 121 -4.86 14.43 16.73
N LEU A 122 -5.23 13.94 15.53
CA LEU A 122 -6.50 13.25 15.30
C LEU A 122 -6.63 11.93 16.07
N LYS A 123 -5.53 11.33 16.54
CA LYS A 123 -5.58 10.15 17.44
C LYS A 123 -5.86 10.50 18.89
N GLN A 124 -5.66 11.75 19.33
CA GLN A 124 -5.96 12.18 20.69
C GLN A 124 -7.39 12.69 20.86
N LEU A 125 -8.05 13.11 19.79
CA LEU A 125 -9.45 13.54 19.86
C LEU A 125 -10.38 12.41 20.36
N ARG A 126 -11.29 12.79 21.25
CA ARG A 126 -12.35 11.95 21.83
C ARG A 126 -13.70 12.64 21.67
N ASP A 127 -14.73 11.84 21.39
CA ASP A 127 -16.10 12.31 21.32
C ASP A 127 -16.73 12.50 22.72
N LYS A 128 -17.99 12.95 22.74
CA LYS A 128 -18.84 13.08 23.93
C LYS A 128 -18.96 11.78 24.76
N ASN A 129 -18.80 10.62 24.12
CA ASN A 129 -18.87 9.29 24.72
C ASN A 129 -17.47 8.75 25.11
N ARG A 130 -16.45 9.61 25.10
CA ARG A 130 -15.04 9.33 25.41
C ARG A 130 -14.35 8.36 24.45
N ARG A 131 -14.90 8.14 23.26
CA ARG A 131 -14.36 7.21 22.25
C ARG A 131 -13.55 7.94 21.18
N PRO A 132 -12.55 7.29 20.56
CA PRO A 132 -11.79 7.88 19.45
C PRO A 132 -12.67 8.00 18.19
N PHE A 133 -12.54 9.12 17.48
CA PHE A 133 -13.19 9.31 16.19
C PHE A 133 -12.61 8.35 15.13
N LYS A 134 -13.46 7.87 14.23
CA LYS A 134 -13.01 7.42 12.89
C LYS A 134 -12.76 8.67 12.06
N TYR A 135 -11.73 8.69 11.22
CA TYR A 135 -11.45 9.88 10.41
C TYR A 135 -10.77 9.55 9.08
N TYR A 136 -10.93 10.45 8.10
CA TYR A 136 -10.18 10.45 6.84
C TYR A 136 -9.95 11.88 6.33
N ARG A 137 -8.86 12.09 5.60
CA ARG A 137 -8.59 13.36 4.89
C ARG A 137 -9.43 13.41 3.61
N VAL A 138 -10.18 14.47 3.43
CA VAL A 138 -10.98 14.74 2.21
C VAL A 138 -10.08 15.25 1.09
N GLY A 139 -9.17 16.16 1.42
CA GLY A 139 -8.24 16.83 0.51
C GLY A 139 -7.74 18.13 1.11
N ASN A 140 -7.06 18.96 0.30
CA ASN A 140 -6.77 20.34 0.67
C ASN A 140 -7.89 21.28 0.22
N VAL A 141 -7.99 22.44 0.86
CA VAL A 141 -8.99 23.49 0.55
C VAL A 141 -8.33 24.84 0.19
N GLY A 142 -7.13 24.76 -0.37
CA GLY A 142 -6.31 25.92 -0.72
C GLY A 142 -5.57 26.51 0.48
N ALA A 143 -5.27 27.82 0.40
CA ALA A 143 -4.56 28.53 1.45
C ALA A 143 -5.47 28.87 2.65
N GLY A 144 -4.93 28.75 3.85
CA GLY A 144 -5.51 29.25 5.10
C GLY A 144 -5.17 30.71 5.38
N PRO A 145 -5.52 31.24 6.56
CA PRO A 145 -5.27 32.64 6.95
C PRO A 145 -3.78 33.01 6.94
N ASP A 146 -2.91 32.05 7.25
CA ASP A 146 -1.46 32.24 7.40
C ASP A 146 -0.72 31.95 6.08
N GLY A 147 -1.44 31.72 4.97
CA GLY A 147 -0.90 31.45 3.64
C GLY A 147 -0.47 30.00 3.38
N HIS A 148 -0.37 29.17 4.42
CA HIS A 148 -0.12 27.73 4.32
C HIS A 148 -1.30 26.95 3.73
N ILE A 149 -1.07 25.70 3.31
CA ILE A 149 -2.12 24.83 2.79
C ILE A 149 -2.94 24.24 3.95
N THR A 150 -4.24 24.54 3.99
CA THR A 150 -5.18 23.93 4.94
C THR A 150 -5.79 22.66 4.35
N ASP A 151 -5.83 21.60 5.16
CA ASP A 151 -6.45 20.32 4.84
C ASP A 151 -7.79 20.12 5.53
N GLN A 152 -8.76 19.53 4.81
CA GLN A 152 -10.07 19.17 5.32
C GLN A 152 -10.12 17.68 5.67
N TYR A 153 -10.66 17.38 6.85
CA TYR A 153 -10.88 16.03 7.36
C TYR A 153 -12.36 15.82 7.69
N LYS A 154 -12.86 14.62 7.40
CA LYS A 154 -14.12 14.13 7.96
C LYS A 154 -13.82 13.25 9.16
N LEU A 155 -14.56 13.47 10.24
CA LEU A 155 -14.57 12.67 11.46
C LEU A 155 -15.96 12.05 11.63
N THR A 156 -16.04 10.87 12.25
CA THR A 156 -17.29 10.21 12.66
C THR A 156 -17.19 9.80 14.13
N ASP A 157 -18.15 10.23 14.96
CA ASP A 157 -18.23 9.84 16.39
C ASP A 157 -18.71 8.39 16.57
N SER A 158 -18.82 7.93 17.81
CA SER A 158 -19.28 6.57 18.10
C SER A 158 -20.78 6.32 17.87
N ASP A 159 -21.58 7.38 17.70
CA ASP A 159 -23.02 7.29 17.44
C ASP A 159 -23.33 7.39 15.93
N GLY A 160 -22.34 7.77 15.12
CA GLY A 160 -22.44 7.91 13.67
C GLY A 160 -22.55 9.37 13.18
N SER A 161 -22.45 10.36 14.06
CA SER A 161 -22.46 11.78 13.70
C SER A 161 -21.20 12.13 12.91
N GLU A 162 -21.35 12.81 11.77
CA GLU A 162 -20.20 13.33 11.01
C GLU A 162 -19.83 14.77 11.43
N PHE A 163 -18.53 15.03 11.49
CA PHE A 163 -17.95 16.36 11.72
C PHE A 163 -16.93 16.67 10.62
N THR A 164 -16.80 17.95 10.27
CA THR A 164 -15.71 18.45 9.41
C THR A 164 -14.70 19.19 10.27
N LEU A 165 -13.41 18.89 10.13
CA LEU A 165 -12.33 19.67 10.70
C LEU A 165 -11.38 20.19 9.61
N PHE A 166 -10.79 21.34 9.87
CA PHE A 166 -9.76 21.98 9.07
C PHE A 166 -8.46 22.03 9.88
N ILE A 167 -7.37 21.59 9.27
CA ILE A 167 -6.04 21.49 9.89
C ILE A 167 -5.03 22.23 9.00
N ASP A 168 -4.30 23.16 9.61
CA ASP A 168 -3.11 23.75 9.01
C ASP A 168 -1.89 23.05 9.62
N MET A 169 -1.18 22.29 8.78
CA MET A 169 -0.16 21.34 9.23
C MET A 169 1.29 21.85 9.05
N TYR A 170 1.45 23.15 8.79
CA TYR A 170 2.72 23.78 8.43
C TYR A 170 3.24 24.74 9.51
N HIS A 171 2.84 24.53 10.77
CA HIS A 171 3.30 25.29 11.93
C HIS A 171 4.37 24.51 12.72
N PRO A 172 5.68 24.63 12.38
CA PRO A 172 6.74 23.89 13.07
C PRO A 172 6.82 24.20 14.58
N GLU A 173 6.32 25.37 14.99
CA GLU A 173 6.24 25.83 16.37
C GLU A 173 5.02 25.29 17.17
N LYS A 174 4.17 24.47 16.54
CA LYS A 174 2.90 23.97 17.12
C LYS A 174 2.87 22.45 17.21
N ASN A 175 3.44 21.89 18.27
CA ASN A 175 3.34 20.46 18.58
C ASN A 175 1.85 20.00 18.63
N PRO A 176 1.45 18.93 17.90
CA PRO A 176 0.08 18.43 17.88
C PRO A 176 -0.44 17.94 19.25
N LEU A 177 0.43 17.65 20.21
CA LEU A 177 0.04 17.27 21.57
C LEU A 177 -0.32 18.46 22.46
N ASP A 178 0.19 19.65 22.14
CA ASP A 178 -0.07 20.90 22.89
C ASP A 178 -1.25 21.72 22.30
N CYS A 179 -1.91 21.18 21.26
CA CYS A 179 -3.08 21.78 20.62
C CYS A 179 -4.34 21.56 21.46
N LEU A 180 -5.32 22.46 21.33
CA LEU A 180 -6.65 22.29 21.94
C LEU A 180 -7.53 21.41 21.04
N ALA A 181 -8.50 20.72 21.63
CA ALA A 181 -9.59 20.09 20.91
C ALA A 181 -10.66 21.13 20.48
N PRO A 182 -11.40 20.90 19.38
CA PRO A 182 -12.54 21.74 18.97
C PRO A 182 -13.68 21.67 19.99
N LYS A 183 -14.48 22.73 20.10
CA LYS A 183 -15.60 22.79 21.05
C LYS A 183 -16.55 21.58 20.89
N GLY A 184 -16.81 20.85 21.97
CA GLY A 184 -17.63 19.63 21.98
C GLY A 184 -16.87 18.33 21.67
N MET A 185 -15.61 18.42 21.26
CA MET A 185 -14.62 17.34 21.29
C MET A 185 -13.69 17.54 22.48
N PHE A 186 -12.85 16.55 22.77
CA PHE A 186 -11.91 16.60 23.89
C PHE A 186 -10.59 15.93 23.53
N MET A 187 -9.53 16.27 24.25
CA MET A 187 -8.30 15.47 24.24
C MET A 187 -8.43 14.20 25.09
N ALA A 188 -7.49 13.28 24.86
CA ALA A 188 -7.18 12.15 25.71
C ALA A 188 -6.06 12.52 26.70
N PRO A 189 -5.91 11.77 27.81
CA PRO A 189 -4.66 11.75 28.59
C PRO A 189 -3.48 11.22 27.76
#